data_AF-A0A4S4MV95-F1
#
_entry.id   AF-A0A4S4MV95-F1
#
_cell.length_a   1.000
_cell.length_b   1.000
_cell.length_c   1.000
_cell.angle_alpha   90.00
_cell.angle_beta   90.00
_cell.angle_gamma   90.00
#
_symmetry.space_group_name_H-M   'P 1'
#
loop_
_entity.id
_entity.type
_entity.pdbx_description
1 polymer ?
#
loop_
_entity_poly.entity_id
_entity_poly.type
_entity_poly.pdbx_seq_one_letter_code
_entity_poly.pdbx_strand_id
1 'polypeptide(L)'
;MECDRHDLRVLYTVDPTLKIVKEVGENTAWAHEYLTPQQYAFLRDRPALDMMWGFLWVDQTDGREQPDGTVSVLAYEYLRLLLRWHCHGVRHFGRLRIYAMSWKRLRDLVLTNEPALVIDLFDRYHFIVLSDYSIDLRDQRIMWDDRTEDVPRFIQRIVHIASTTRATCWPAPAQTKAMRKLKLIKKLDHIAEHITHSGRPWTKEVSGRPRPPKKGEVGKMEGSEEGLAILFPGASSERATEVWGDHVGKPFRYFLQEDAPWLRKLEYRVYVSGMRVLGVVKTVPQSKEDVSEAKCDWDFVWIPHMLSLDHLQEHMQGNHPDHDNFGSHNGGTPEERDQDVRESELFVLRTHQELVRMVREELPPNSAFTLPAFARYDISVFDANNTVSYFVNEVEWSPRTALWYYERANIDEFLAITDAFAASIWDMCAGTPESREEWVDSLLSIDMNSRYK
;
A
#
# COMPACT_ATOMS: atom_id res chain seq x y z
N MET A 1 18.81 -17.55 12.89
CA MET A 1 19.81 -16.94 11.99
C MET A 1 20.22 -15.68 12.71
N GLU A 2 21.44 -15.60 13.22
CA GLU A 2 21.93 -14.31 13.72
C GLU A 2 22.06 -13.42 12.50
N CYS A 3 21.26 -12.35 12.45
CA CYS A 3 21.41 -11.35 11.41
C CYS A 3 22.77 -10.70 11.66
N ASP A 4 23.75 -11.00 10.81
CA ASP A 4 24.97 -10.19 10.76
C ASP A 4 24.51 -8.76 10.51
N ARG A 5 24.77 -7.87 11.47
CA ARG A 5 24.33 -6.46 11.45
C ARG A 5 24.93 -5.65 10.29
N HIS A 6 25.63 -6.31 9.38
CA HIS A 6 26.27 -5.71 8.21
C HIS A 6 25.70 -6.16 6.86
N ASP A 7 24.83 -7.19 6.79
CA ASP A 7 24.41 -7.77 5.50
C ASP A 7 22.99 -8.39 5.50
N LEU A 8 21.97 -7.59 5.16
CA LEU A 8 20.60 -8.09 4.96
C LEU A 8 20.43 -8.69 3.56
N ARG A 9 19.60 -9.74 3.47
CA ARG A 9 19.36 -10.49 2.23
C ARG A 9 17.87 -10.52 1.96
N VAL A 10 17.46 -9.98 0.83
CA VAL A 10 16.06 -9.87 0.42
C VAL A 10 15.79 -10.78 -0.76
N LEU A 11 14.74 -11.60 -0.71
CA LEU A 11 14.16 -12.21 -1.89
C LEU A 11 12.96 -11.37 -2.34
N TYR A 12 13.15 -10.58 -3.39
CA TYR A 12 12.09 -9.88 -4.10
C TYR A 12 11.37 -10.87 -5.02
N THR A 13 10.11 -11.17 -4.72
CA THR A 13 9.26 -11.95 -5.61
C THR A 13 8.38 -11.01 -6.40
N VAL A 14 8.24 -11.31 -7.68
CA VAL A 14 7.52 -10.45 -8.61
C VAL A 14 6.04 -10.40 -8.25
N ASP A 15 5.48 -9.20 -8.30
CA ASP A 15 4.06 -8.98 -8.18
C ASP A 15 3.32 -9.52 -9.43
N PRO A 16 2.32 -10.41 -9.26
CA PRO A 16 1.69 -11.12 -10.36
C PRO A 16 0.61 -10.33 -11.10
N THR A 17 0.24 -9.13 -10.64
CA THR A 17 -0.68 -8.24 -11.36
C THR A 17 0.06 -7.22 -12.22
N LEU A 18 1.37 -7.06 -12.01
CA LEU A 18 2.17 -6.21 -12.89
C LEU A 18 2.07 -6.77 -14.30
N LYS A 19 1.67 -5.92 -15.24
CA LYS A 19 1.80 -6.19 -16.68
C LYS A 19 3.08 -5.55 -17.19
N ILE A 20 3.73 -6.15 -18.20
CA ILE A 20 4.82 -5.49 -18.91
C ILE A 20 4.25 -4.23 -19.55
N VAL A 21 4.65 -3.06 -19.07
CA VAL A 21 4.31 -1.77 -19.67
C VAL A 21 5.27 -1.53 -20.82
N LYS A 22 4.74 -1.22 -22.01
CA LYS A 22 5.54 -1.04 -23.24
C LYS A 22 6.12 0.36 -23.38
N GLU A 23 5.49 1.37 -22.77
CA GLU A 23 5.88 2.78 -22.88
C GLU A 23 5.78 3.49 -21.52
N VAL A 24 6.76 4.35 -21.24
CA VAL A 24 6.84 5.12 -20.00
C VAL A 24 5.93 6.34 -20.13
N GLY A 25 5.05 6.53 -19.15
CA GLY A 25 4.06 7.62 -19.16
C GLY A 25 2.61 7.13 -19.10
N GLU A 26 2.34 5.90 -19.56
CA GLU A 26 1.00 5.30 -19.46
C GLU A 26 0.73 4.70 -18.06
N ASN A 27 1.77 4.41 -17.27
CA ASN A 27 1.63 3.84 -15.93
C ASN A 27 2.53 4.57 -14.93
N THR A 28 1.91 5.26 -13.99
CA THR A 28 2.57 6.17 -13.04
C THR A 28 3.44 5.45 -11.99
N ALA A 29 3.21 4.16 -11.77
CA ALA A 29 3.96 3.35 -10.80
C ALA A 29 5.33 2.85 -11.31
N TRP A 30 5.64 3.11 -12.58
CA TRP A 30 6.94 2.83 -13.19
C TRP A 30 7.73 4.13 -13.38
N ALA A 31 9.04 4.06 -13.16
CA ALA A 31 9.91 5.20 -13.36
C ALA A 31 11.29 4.77 -13.87
N HIS A 32 11.94 5.70 -14.56
CA HIS A 32 13.33 5.57 -14.97
C HIS A 32 14.27 5.58 -13.77
N GLU A 33 15.17 4.61 -13.75
CA GLU A 33 16.35 4.57 -12.91
C GLU A 33 17.59 4.46 -13.80
N TYR A 34 18.68 5.08 -13.35
CA TYR A 34 19.96 5.04 -14.06
C TYR A 34 20.96 4.27 -13.21
N LEU A 35 21.35 3.09 -13.70
CA LEU A 35 22.24 2.20 -12.98
C LEU A 35 23.64 2.24 -13.58
N THR A 36 24.67 2.23 -12.75
CA THR A 36 26.04 1.96 -13.23
C THR A 36 26.14 0.55 -13.83
N PRO A 37 27.07 0.30 -14.76
CA PRO A 37 27.32 -1.04 -15.29
C PRO A 37 27.52 -2.11 -14.21
N GLN A 38 28.11 -1.76 -13.07
CA GLN A 38 28.29 -2.68 -11.94
C GLN A 38 26.96 -3.02 -11.25
N GLN A 39 26.11 -2.02 -10.99
CA GLN A 39 24.77 -2.22 -10.42
C GLN A 39 23.88 -3.01 -11.40
N TYR A 40 23.95 -2.68 -12.68
CA TYR A 40 23.24 -3.38 -13.73
C TYR A 40 23.74 -4.83 -13.90
N ALA A 41 25.05 -5.07 -13.87
CA ALA A 41 25.62 -6.42 -13.95
C ALA A 41 25.24 -7.28 -12.73
N PHE A 42 25.28 -6.73 -11.52
CA PHE A 42 24.82 -7.40 -10.30
C PHE A 42 23.36 -7.89 -10.42
N LEU A 43 22.52 -7.09 -11.07
CA LEU A 43 21.18 -7.46 -11.42
C LEU A 43 21.21 -8.57 -12.49
N ARG A 44 21.81 -8.33 -13.66
CA ARG A 44 21.79 -9.20 -14.84
C ARG A 44 22.42 -10.59 -14.66
N ASP A 45 23.42 -10.77 -13.79
CA ASP A 45 24.08 -12.06 -13.51
C ASP A 45 23.14 -13.13 -12.91
N ARG A 46 21.88 -12.78 -12.72
CA ARG A 46 20.82 -13.66 -12.27
C ARG A 46 19.92 -13.95 -13.47
N PRO A 47 19.92 -15.16 -14.03
CA PRO A 47 19.11 -15.52 -15.22
C PRO A 47 17.58 -15.38 -15.04
N ALA A 48 17.10 -14.93 -13.87
CA ALA A 48 15.71 -14.51 -13.63
C ALA A 48 15.44 -13.02 -13.99
N LEU A 49 16.50 -12.25 -14.24
CA LEU A 49 16.59 -10.91 -14.85
C LEU A 49 15.59 -10.62 -15.95
N ASP A 50 15.76 -11.35 -17.04
CA ASP A 50 14.98 -11.16 -18.26
C ASP A 50 13.50 -11.51 -18.07
N MET A 51 13.12 -11.97 -16.86
CA MET A 51 11.76 -12.31 -16.44
C MET A 51 11.33 -11.58 -15.14
N MET A 52 12.06 -10.55 -14.69
CA MET A 52 11.62 -9.71 -13.57
C MET A 52 10.52 -8.77 -14.04
N TRP A 53 9.27 -9.03 -13.65
CA TRP A 53 8.23 -8.02 -13.81
C TRP A 53 8.41 -6.96 -12.74
N GLY A 54 8.26 -5.70 -13.13
CA GLY A 54 8.72 -4.55 -12.35
C GLY A 54 10.18 -4.16 -12.62
N PHE A 55 10.84 -4.74 -13.63
CA PHE A 55 12.15 -4.28 -14.12
C PHE A 55 12.22 -4.42 -15.65
N LEU A 56 12.44 -3.33 -16.39
CA LEU A 56 12.55 -3.34 -17.86
C LEU A 56 13.80 -2.59 -18.29
N TRP A 57 14.58 -3.16 -19.22
CA TRP A 57 15.62 -2.41 -19.89
C TRP A 57 15.03 -1.54 -20.99
N VAL A 58 15.44 -0.27 -21.08
CA VAL A 58 14.95 0.66 -22.10
C VAL A 58 16.10 1.13 -22.97
N ASP A 59 16.02 0.79 -24.26
CA ASP A 59 16.98 1.23 -25.29
C ASP A 59 16.81 2.69 -25.69
N GLN A 60 15.62 3.26 -25.47
CA GLN A 60 15.30 4.65 -25.76
C GLN A 60 15.03 5.39 -24.45
N THR A 61 15.89 6.33 -24.10
CA THR A 61 15.53 7.36 -23.13
C THR A 61 14.45 8.24 -23.74
N ASP A 62 13.32 8.48 -23.06
CA ASP A 62 12.22 9.33 -23.52
C ASP A 62 12.61 10.82 -23.63
N GLY A 63 13.59 11.14 -24.46
CA GLY A 63 14.19 12.47 -24.60
C GLY A 63 15.00 12.95 -23.39
N ARG A 64 15.17 12.14 -22.32
CA ARG A 64 16.02 12.47 -21.16
C ARG A 64 17.49 12.15 -21.45
N GLU A 65 18.40 13.08 -21.19
CA GLU A 65 19.83 12.77 -21.27
C GLU A 65 20.20 11.68 -20.26
N GLN A 66 20.72 10.57 -20.77
CA GLN A 66 21.27 9.51 -19.94
C GLN A 66 22.59 9.97 -19.33
N PRO A 67 22.77 9.92 -18.00
CA PRO A 67 24.04 10.24 -17.39
C PRO A 67 25.16 9.34 -17.94
N ASP A 68 26.33 9.92 -18.19
CA ASP A 68 27.48 9.20 -18.74
C ASP A 68 27.83 7.95 -17.93
N GLY A 69 28.05 6.84 -18.62
CA GLY A 69 28.45 5.58 -18.00
C GLY A 69 27.37 4.93 -17.14
N THR A 70 26.09 5.19 -17.40
CA THR A 70 24.95 4.50 -16.78
C THR A 70 24.17 3.67 -17.81
N VAL A 71 23.20 2.89 -17.36
CA VAL A 71 22.22 2.13 -18.14
C VAL A 71 20.82 2.52 -17.67
N SER A 72 19.94 2.88 -18.61
CA SER A 72 18.55 3.22 -18.32
C SER A 72 17.69 1.97 -18.10
N VAL A 73 16.94 1.94 -17.00
CA VAL A 73 16.00 0.87 -16.69
C VAL A 73 14.69 1.46 -16.17
N LEU A 74 13.59 0.75 -16.31
CA LEU A 74 12.36 1.01 -15.57
C LEU A 74 12.29 0.06 -14.40
N ALA A 75 12.01 0.59 -13.23
CA ALA A 75 11.75 -0.21 -12.06
C ALA A 75 10.38 0.16 -11.45
N TYR A 76 9.67 -0.85 -10.97
CA TYR A 76 8.44 -0.66 -10.21
C TYR A 76 8.78 -0.07 -8.84
N GLU A 77 7.90 0.79 -8.33
CA GLU A 77 8.12 1.66 -7.16
C GLU A 77 8.84 1.02 -5.97
N TYR A 78 8.49 -0.23 -5.63
CA TYR A 78 9.07 -0.87 -4.46
C TYR A 78 10.47 -1.46 -4.73
N LEU A 79 10.71 -2.02 -5.91
CA LEU A 79 12.05 -2.43 -6.31
C LEU A 79 13.02 -1.24 -6.27
N ARG A 80 12.52 -0.03 -6.56
CA ARG A 80 13.31 1.21 -6.49
C ARG A 80 13.74 1.55 -5.07
N LEU A 81 12.86 1.42 -4.07
CA LEU A 81 13.25 1.57 -2.66
C LEU A 81 14.39 0.60 -2.29
N LEU A 82 14.25 -0.68 -2.67
CA LEU A 82 15.28 -1.67 -2.41
C LEU A 82 16.58 -1.35 -3.13
N LEU A 83 16.51 -0.98 -4.41
CA LEU A 83 17.67 -0.59 -5.21
C LEU A 83 18.38 0.62 -4.60
N ARG A 84 17.65 1.62 -4.11
CA ARG A 84 18.25 2.77 -3.44
C ARG A 84 18.98 2.38 -2.18
N TRP A 85 18.38 1.55 -1.33
CA TRP A 85 19.07 1.01 -0.15
C TRP A 85 20.30 0.18 -0.56
N HIS A 86 20.19 -0.69 -1.57
CA HIS A 86 21.31 -1.49 -2.07
C HIS A 86 22.46 -0.64 -2.60
N CYS A 87 22.16 0.36 -3.42
CA CYS A 87 23.11 1.15 -4.19
C CYS A 87 23.73 2.31 -3.41
N HIS A 88 22.93 3.00 -2.59
CA HIS A 88 23.35 4.20 -1.87
C HIS A 88 23.60 3.95 -0.39
N GLY A 89 23.20 2.77 0.11
CA GLY A 89 23.14 2.50 1.54
C GLY A 89 22.01 3.28 2.20
N VAL A 90 21.74 2.96 3.46
CA VAL A 90 20.89 3.76 4.34
C VAL A 90 21.75 4.11 5.55
N ARG A 91 21.70 5.36 6.00
CA ARG A 91 22.50 5.82 7.14
C ARG A 91 22.26 4.90 8.34
N HIS A 92 23.34 4.41 8.94
CA HIS A 92 23.32 3.53 10.12
C HIS A 92 22.88 2.06 9.91
N PHE A 93 22.55 1.65 8.67
CA PHE A 93 22.19 0.26 8.37
C PHE A 93 23.23 -0.44 7.50
N GLY A 94 23.27 -1.77 7.61
CA GLY A 94 24.14 -2.62 6.80
C GLY A 94 23.79 -2.58 5.31
N ARG A 95 24.57 -3.32 4.51
CA ARG A 95 24.29 -3.48 3.08
C ARG A 95 23.05 -4.34 2.88
N LEU A 96 22.24 -3.97 1.90
CA LEU A 96 21.14 -4.81 1.41
C LEU A 96 21.64 -5.64 0.22
N ARG A 97 21.33 -6.93 0.16
CA ARG A 97 21.52 -7.77 -1.04
C ARG A 97 20.17 -8.22 -1.57
N ILE A 98 19.83 -7.75 -2.76
CA ILE A 98 18.56 -8.09 -3.42
C ILE A 98 18.75 -9.35 -4.25
N TYR A 99 17.81 -10.28 -4.12
CA TYR A 99 17.66 -11.47 -4.94
C TYR A 99 16.29 -11.46 -5.56
N ALA A 100 16.16 -11.80 -6.83
CA ALA A 100 14.87 -11.80 -7.50
C ALA A 100 14.44 -13.20 -7.93
N MET A 101 13.14 -13.45 -7.87
CA MET A 101 12.50 -14.65 -8.38
C MET A 101 11.21 -14.28 -9.10
N SER A 102 11.01 -14.82 -10.31
CA SER A 102 9.77 -14.61 -11.04
C SER A 102 8.59 -15.23 -10.30
N TRP A 103 7.42 -14.59 -10.41
CA TRP A 103 6.17 -15.07 -9.82
C TRP A 103 5.88 -16.52 -10.20
N LYS A 104 5.98 -16.84 -11.50
CA LYS A 104 5.74 -18.19 -12.02
C LYS A 104 6.62 -19.23 -11.35
N ARG A 105 7.92 -18.93 -11.16
CA ARG A 105 8.86 -19.82 -10.49
C ARG A 105 8.51 -20.00 -9.01
N LEU A 106 8.15 -18.92 -8.31
CA LEU A 106 7.69 -19.02 -6.92
C LEU A 106 6.43 -19.88 -6.82
N ARG A 107 5.43 -19.60 -7.66
CA ARG A 107 4.17 -20.36 -7.75
C ARG A 107 4.43 -21.84 -7.94
N ASP A 108 5.20 -22.20 -8.96
CA ASP A 108 5.49 -23.59 -9.30
C ASP A 108 6.26 -24.28 -8.17
N LEU A 109 7.23 -23.60 -7.53
CA LEU A 109 7.97 -24.10 -6.37
C LEU A 109 7.07 -24.37 -5.16
N VAL A 110 6.19 -23.44 -4.81
CA VAL A 110 5.22 -23.59 -3.71
C VAL A 110 4.22 -24.71 -4.02
N LEU A 111 3.90 -24.93 -5.29
CA LEU A 111 3.01 -26.00 -5.73
C LEU A 111 3.68 -27.38 -5.84
N THR A 112 5.00 -27.50 -5.65
CA THR A 112 5.70 -28.81 -5.59
C THR A 112 5.23 -29.69 -4.41
N ASN A 113 5.58 -30.97 -4.41
CA ASN A 113 5.29 -31.86 -3.28
C ASN A 113 6.36 -31.80 -2.17
N GLU A 114 7.27 -30.83 -2.22
CA GLU A 114 8.45 -30.75 -1.34
C GLU A 114 8.53 -29.39 -0.63
N PRO A 115 7.59 -29.08 0.31
CA PRO A 115 7.56 -27.79 1.00
C PRO A 115 8.85 -27.48 1.77
N ALA A 116 9.58 -28.50 2.24
CA ALA A 116 10.87 -28.35 2.91
C ALA A 116 11.91 -27.65 2.03
N LEU A 117 11.95 -27.92 0.71
CA LEU A 117 12.87 -27.23 -0.20
C LEU A 117 12.59 -25.73 -0.30
N VAL A 118 11.30 -25.35 -0.24
CA VAL A 118 10.90 -23.94 -0.32
C VAL A 118 11.20 -23.24 1.00
N ILE A 119 11.00 -23.91 2.13
CA ILE A 119 11.41 -23.40 3.45
C ILE A 119 12.93 -23.20 3.50
N ASP A 120 13.72 -24.19 3.07
CA ASP A 120 15.18 -24.10 3.01
C ASP A 120 15.66 -22.99 2.07
N LEU A 121 14.91 -22.69 1.01
CA LEU A 121 15.16 -21.54 0.15
C LEU A 121 14.86 -20.23 0.89
N PHE A 122 13.70 -20.13 1.54
CA PHE A 122 13.26 -18.93 2.25
C PHE A 122 14.22 -18.59 3.40
N ASP A 123 14.69 -19.60 4.12
CA ASP A 123 15.66 -19.51 5.21
C ASP A 123 17.07 -19.05 4.75
N ARG A 124 17.32 -18.86 3.46
CA ARG A 124 18.55 -18.21 2.97
C ARG A 124 18.44 -16.69 2.98
N TYR A 125 17.25 -16.15 3.20
CA TYR A 125 16.95 -14.73 3.17
C TYR A 125 16.49 -14.28 4.55
N HIS A 126 16.74 -13.01 4.84
CA HIS A 126 16.25 -12.36 6.05
C HIS A 126 14.81 -11.86 5.83
N PHE A 127 14.53 -11.40 4.62
CA PHE A 127 13.27 -10.79 4.24
C PHE A 127 12.81 -11.27 2.86
N ILE A 128 11.51 -11.47 2.69
CA ILE A 128 10.91 -11.93 1.43
C ILE A 128 9.74 -11.03 1.09
N VAL A 129 9.79 -10.44 -0.09
CA VAL A 129 8.72 -9.58 -0.60
C VAL A 129 7.79 -10.47 -1.40
N LEU A 130 6.55 -10.57 -0.94
CA LEU A 130 5.49 -11.38 -1.53
C LEU A 130 4.40 -10.48 -2.13
N SER A 131 3.54 -11.11 -2.93
CA SER A 131 2.36 -10.49 -3.50
C SER A 131 1.31 -10.19 -2.43
N ASP A 132 0.43 -9.22 -2.70
CA ASP A 132 -0.73 -8.99 -1.84
C ASP A 132 -1.79 -10.10 -2.05
N TYR A 133 -1.89 -11.00 -1.07
CA TYR A 133 -2.90 -12.07 -1.07
C TYR A 133 -4.28 -11.61 -0.55
N SER A 134 -4.47 -10.31 -0.29
CA SER A 134 -5.81 -9.73 -0.10
C SER A 134 -6.61 -9.74 -1.42
N ILE A 135 -5.89 -9.67 -2.54
CA ILE A 135 -6.39 -9.78 -3.91
C ILE A 135 -6.62 -11.25 -4.23
N ASP A 136 -7.72 -11.52 -4.94
CA ASP A 136 -8.01 -12.87 -5.38
C ASP A 136 -7.11 -13.25 -6.56
N LEU A 137 -6.25 -14.25 -6.38
CA LEU A 137 -5.34 -14.72 -7.43
C LEU A 137 -6.03 -15.29 -8.68
N ARG A 138 -7.36 -15.45 -8.65
CA ARG A 138 -8.18 -15.85 -9.81
C ARG A 138 -8.69 -14.64 -10.62
N ASP A 139 -8.39 -13.43 -10.18
CA ASP A 139 -8.62 -12.24 -11.00
C ASP A 139 -7.89 -12.41 -12.33
N GLN A 140 -8.57 -12.18 -13.46
CA GLN A 140 -8.02 -12.42 -14.80
C GLN A 140 -6.79 -11.54 -15.10
N ARG A 141 -6.54 -10.50 -14.30
CA ARG A 141 -5.34 -9.66 -14.39
C ARG A 141 -4.11 -10.34 -13.80
N ILE A 142 -4.30 -11.29 -12.89
CA ILE A 142 -3.23 -12.09 -12.32
C ILE A 142 -2.89 -13.18 -13.31
N MET A 143 -1.61 -13.32 -13.63
CA MET A 143 -1.12 -14.40 -14.48
C MET A 143 -1.13 -15.74 -13.74
N TRP A 144 -2.34 -16.19 -13.43
CA TRP A 144 -2.61 -17.55 -13.01
C TRP A 144 -2.97 -18.32 -14.28
N ASP A 145 -1.97 -18.96 -14.92
CA ASP A 145 -2.20 -19.92 -16.02
C ASP A 145 -3.44 -20.76 -15.66
N ASP A 146 -4.41 -20.95 -16.57
CA ASP A 146 -5.85 -21.35 -16.47
C ASP A 146 -6.33 -22.34 -15.34
N ARG A 147 -5.45 -22.84 -14.50
CA ARG A 147 -5.64 -23.72 -13.32
C ARG A 147 -6.10 -22.97 -12.08
N THR A 148 -7.22 -22.26 -12.17
CA THR A 148 -7.81 -21.54 -11.01
C THR A 148 -8.07 -22.44 -9.80
N GLU A 149 -8.14 -23.77 -9.97
CA GLU A 149 -8.24 -24.76 -8.90
C GLU A 149 -7.01 -24.83 -7.97
N ASP A 150 -5.83 -24.42 -8.43
CA ASP A 150 -4.60 -24.47 -7.62
C ASP A 150 -4.47 -23.28 -6.64
N VAL A 151 -5.28 -22.22 -6.80
CA VAL A 151 -5.18 -21.00 -5.97
C VAL A 151 -5.34 -21.29 -4.47
N PRO A 152 -6.37 -22.03 -4.00
CA PRO A 152 -6.50 -22.33 -2.58
C PRO A 152 -5.32 -23.12 -2.03
N ARG A 153 -4.80 -24.08 -2.82
CA ARG A 153 -3.64 -24.90 -2.46
C ARG A 153 -2.37 -24.06 -2.34
N PHE A 154 -2.15 -23.13 -3.26
CA PHE A 154 -1.01 -22.21 -3.20
C PHE A 154 -1.10 -21.31 -1.96
N ILE A 155 -2.25 -20.66 -1.72
CA ILE A 155 -2.44 -19.77 -0.55
C ILE A 155 -2.20 -20.53 0.75
N GLN A 156 -2.76 -21.74 0.88
CA GLN A 156 -2.55 -22.57 2.07
C GLN A 156 -1.07 -22.88 2.30
N ARG A 157 -0.34 -23.21 1.22
CA ARG A 157 1.07 -23.57 1.29
C ARG A 157 1.99 -22.39 1.55
N ILE A 158 1.75 -21.24 0.91
CA ILE A 158 2.58 -20.05 1.17
C ILE A 158 2.40 -19.55 2.60
N VAL A 159 1.19 -19.65 3.17
CA VAL A 159 0.95 -19.37 4.59
C VAL A 159 1.75 -20.34 5.47
N HIS A 160 1.71 -21.65 5.18
CA HIS A 160 2.48 -22.64 5.94
C HIS A 160 4.00 -22.44 5.83
N ILE A 161 4.51 -22.16 4.64
CA ILE A 161 5.94 -21.89 4.41
C ILE A 161 6.35 -20.64 5.19
N ALA A 162 5.59 -19.54 5.05
CA ALA A 162 5.87 -18.28 5.73
C ALA A 162 5.78 -18.37 7.26
N SER A 163 4.94 -19.26 7.82
CA SER A 163 4.86 -19.49 9.26
C SER A 163 5.97 -20.40 9.81
N THR A 164 6.68 -21.12 8.95
CA THR A 164 7.67 -22.14 9.35
C THR A 164 9.11 -21.68 9.07
N THR A 165 9.30 -20.75 8.13
CA THR A 165 10.59 -20.13 7.83
C THR A 165 11.00 -19.13 8.92
N ARG A 166 12.30 -18.86 9.00
CA ARG A 166 12.89 -17.79 9.81
C ARG A 166 12.80 -16.41 9.14
N ALA A 167 12.58 -16.39 7.83
CA ALA A 167 12.49 -15.16 7.05
C ALA A 167 11.20 -14.38 7.39
N THR A 168 11.30 -13.05 7.40
CA THR A 168 10.12 -12.19 7.49
C THR A 168 9.52 -12.01 6.09
N CYS A 169 8.27 -12.43 5.90
CA CYS A 169 7.55 -12.25 4.63
C CYS A 169 6.67 -11.00 4.68
N TRP A 170 6.73 -10.14 3.65
CA TRP A 170 5.93 -8.91 3.54
C TRP A 170 5.17 -8.83 2.21
N PRO A 171 3.84 -8.63 2.22
CA PRO A 171 2.99 -8.65 3.42
C PRO A 171 3.00 -10.06 4.03
N ALA A 172 2.89 -10.16 5.36
CA ALA A 172 2.85 -11.47 5.99
C ALA A 172 1.56 -12.19 5.53
N PRO A 173 1.64 -13.41 4.97
CA PRO A 173 0.46 -14.09 4.43
C PRO A 173 -0.65 -14.32 5.46
N ALA A 174 -0.31 -14.44 6.74
CA ALA A 174 -1.31 -14.54 7.81
C ALA A 174 -2.10 -13.24 8.02
N GLN A 175 -1.50 -12.08 7.77
CA GLN A 175 -2.12 -10.75 7.91
C GLN A 175 -3.12 -10.44 6.81
N THR A 176 -2.93 -10.95 5.60
CA THR A 176 -3.81 -10.66 4.45
C THR A 176 -5.26 -11.03 4.74
N LYS A 177 -5.50 -12.12 5.50
CA LYS A 177 -6.84 -12.51 5.95
C LYS A 177 -7.46 -11.52 6.95
N ALA A 178 -6.67 -10.90 7.82
CA ALA A 178 -7.15 -9.92 8.80
C ALA A 178 -7.43 -8.55 8.15
N MET A 179 -6.71 -8.27 7.06
CA MET A 179 -6.73 -7.00 6.32
C MET A 179 -7.59 -7.02 5.05
N ARG A 180 -8.34 -8.10 4.76
CA ARG A 180 -9.28 -8.09 3.62
C ARG A 180 -10.28 -6.95 3.78
N LYS A 181 -10.61 -6.29 2.67
CA LYS A 181 -11.35 -5.01 2.60
C LYS A 181 -12.53 -4.90 3.58
N LEU A 182 -13.43 -5.89 3.62
CA LEU A 182 -14.58 -5.85 4.53
C LEU A 182 -14.21 -5.94 6.02
N LYS A 183 -13.17 -6.72 6.35
CA LYS A 183 -12.69 -6.82 7.73
C LYS A 183 -11.92 -5.58 8.15
N LEU A 184 -11.13 -5.01 7.23
CA LEU A 184 -10.44 -3.74 7.45
C LEU A 184 -11.46 -2.63 7.72
N ILE A 185 -12.51 -2.51 6.89
CA ILE A 185 -13.58 -1.52 7.10
C ILE A 185 -14.21 -1.69 8.49
N LYS A 186 -14.56 -2.91 8.92
CA LYS A 186 -15.10 -3.15 10.26
C LYS A 186 -14.16 -2.72 11.39
N LYS A 187 -12.84 -2.92 11.24
CA LYS A 187 -11.85 -2.42 12.21
C LYS A 187 -11.82 -0.89 12.22
N LEU A 188 -11.82 -0.26 11.05
CA LEU A 188 -11.84 1.19 10.93
C LEU A 188 -13.14 1.82 11.48
N ASP A 189 -14.27 1.12 11.33
CA ASP A 189 -15.55 1.53 11.94
C ASP A 189 -15.47 1.50 13.47
N HIS A 190 -14.91 0.42 14.04
CA HIS A 190 -14.67 0.31 15.48
C HIS A 190 -13.72 1.41 16.00
N ILE A 191 -12.60 1.64 15.29
CA ILE A 191 -11.63 2.69 15.62
C ILE A 191 -12.30 4.06 15.60
N ALA A 192 -13.10 4.34 14.57
CA ALA A 192 -13.78 5.62 14.44
C ALA A 192 -14.81 5.85 15.54
N GLU A 193 -15.57 4.83 15.91
CA GLU A 193 -16.57 4.94 16.97
C GLU A 193 -15.93 5.15 18.35
N HIS A 194 -14.88 4.39 18.68
CA HIS A 194 -14.39 4.29 20.06
C HIS A 194 -13.07 5.00 20.34
N ILE A 195 -12.25 5.28 19.33
CA ILE A 195 -10.89 5.82 19.52
C ILE A 195 -10.73 7.22 18.95
N THR A 196 -11.10 7.43 17.69
CA THR A 196 -10.97 8.74 17.04
C THR A 196 -12.24 9.59 17.12
N HIS A 197 -13.37 8.98 17.51
CA HIS A 197 -14.70 9.62 17.56
C HIS A 197 -15.04 10.37 16.27
N SER A 198 -14.71 9.76 15.13
CA SER A 198 -14.88 10.37 13.80
C SER A 198 -16.05 9.73 13.04
N GLY A 199 -16.66 10.48 12.13
CA GLY A 199 -17.68 9.96 11.24
C GLY A 199 -17.10 9.06 10.15
N ARG A 200 -17.89 8.10 9.66
CA ARG A 200 -17.53 7.24 8.52
C ARG A 200 -18.74 6.94 7.64
N PRO A 201 -18.54 6.78 6.32
CA PRO A 201 -19.56 6.25 5.42
C PRO A 201 -19.99 4.85 5.87
N TRP A 202 -21.31 4.61 5.99
CA TRP A 202 -21.78 3.27 6.37
C TRP A 202 -21.38 2.22 5.32
N THR A 203 -21.15 0.98 5.73
CA THR A 203 -20.86 -0.14 4.83
C THR A 203 -21.77 -1.32 5.11
N LYS A 204 -22.37 -1.91 4.06
CA LYS A 204 -23.28 -3.05 4.15
C LYS A 204 -22.89 -4.15 3.16
N GLU A 205 -22.61 -5.33 3.69
CA GLU A 205 -22.42 -6.54 2.89
C GLU A 205 -23.71 -6.92 2.16
N VAL A 206 -23.61 -7.23 0.87
CA VAL A 206 -24.76 -7.64 0.05
C VAL A 206 -24.92 -9.15 0.14
N SER A 207 -26.05 -9.59 0.70
CA SER A 207 -26.42 -11.01 0.73
C SER A 207 -27.04 -11.42 -0.61
N GLY A 208 -26.53 -12.49 -1.23
CA GLY A 208 -27.09 -13.05 -2.46
C GLY A 208 -26.53 -12.41 -3.73
N ARG A 209 -27.38 -12.26 -4.76
CA ARG A 209 -26.95 -11.67 -6.04
C ARG A 209 -26.64 -10.18 -5.86
N PRO A 210 -25.46 -9.67 -6.26
CA PRO A 210 -25.16 -8.26 -6.15
C PRO A 210 -26.14 -7.44 -7.01
N ARG A 211 -26.51 -6.26 -6.50
CA ARG A 211 -27.36 -5.29 -7.21
C ARG A 211 -26.54 -4.04 -7.54
N PRO A 212 -26.92 -3.28 -8.58
CA PRO A 212 -26.36 -1.96 -8.80
C PRO A 212 -26.61 -1.05 -7.59
N PRO A 213 -25.68 -0.13 -7.29
CA PRO A 213 -25.86 0.87 -6.23
C PRO A 213 -26.94 1.89 -6.60
N LYS A 214 -27.70 2.34 -5.60
CA LYS A 214 -28.68 3.43 -5.75
C LYS A 214 -27.97 4.80 -5.67
N LYS A 215 -28.73 5.87 -5.85
CA LYS A 215 -28.27 7.23 -5.53
C LYS A 215 -27.79 7.29 -4.07
N GLY A 216 -26.60 7.83 -3.85
CA GLY A 216 -25.94 7.89 -2.53
C GLY A 216 -25.25 6.59 -2.09
N GLU A 217 -25.17 5.57 -2.95
CA GLU A 217 -24.45 4.34 -2.65
C GLU A 217 -23.30 4.13 -3.66
N VAL A 218 -22.20 3.53 -3.20
CA VAL A 218 -21.10 3.04 -4.03
C VAL A 218 -21.04 1.53 -3.88
N GLY A 219 -21.01 0.81 -5.00
CA GLY A 219 -20.82 -0.62 -5.02
C GLY A 219 -19.35 -0.99 -5.05
N LYS A 220 -18.92 -1.94 -4.23
CA LYS A 220 -17.54 -2.45 -4.22
C LYS A 220 -17.52 -3.98 -4.17
N MET A 221 -16.48 -4.57 -4.75
CA MET A 221 -16.17 -6.01 -4.69
C MET A 221 -14.90 -6.23 -3.86
N GLU A 222 -14.91 -7.22 -2.97
CA GLU A 222 -13.71 -7.63 -2.22
C GLU A 222 -12.78 -8.45 -3.13
N GLY A 223 -11.46 -8.28 -2.97
CA GLY A 223 -10.46 -9.08 -3.70
C GLY A 223 -10.20 -8.62 -5.13
N SER A 224 -10.80 -7.52 -5.57
CA SER A 224 -10.46 -6.82 -6.80
C SER A 224 -9.41 -5.73 -6.56
N GLU A 225 -8.45 -5.65 -7.47
CA GLU A 225 -7.54 -4.51 -7.60
C GLU A 225 -8.24 -3.35 -8.34
N GLU A 226 -7.83 -2.11 -8.06
CA GLU A 226 -8.19 -0.88 -8.80
C GLU A 226 -9.66 -0.41 -8.70
N GLY A 227 -9.88 0.87 -9.02
CA GLY A 227 -11.21 1.49 -9.07
C GLY A 227 -12.15 0.88 -10.13
N LEU A 228 -11.67 -0.04 -10.95
CA LEU A 228 -12.42 -0.70 -12.02
C LEU A 228 -13.56 -1.59 -11.50
N ALA A 229 -13.45 -2.11 -10.28
CA ALA A 229 -14.50 -2.92 -9.65
C ALA A 229 -15.44 -2.11 -8.74
N ILE A 230 -15.37 -0.77 -8.84
CA ILE A 230 -16.22 0.17 -8.12
C ILE A 230 -17.38 0.61 -9.04
N LEU A 231 -18.59 0.54 -8.53
CA LEU A 231 -19.78 1.09 -9.17
C LEU A 231 -20.16 2.39 -8.46
N PHE A 232 -20.15 3.50 -9.19
CA PHE A 232 -20.56 4.80 -8.66
C PHE A 232 -22.09 4.91 -8.48
N PRO A 233 -22.57 5.90 -7.71
CA PRO A 233 -24.00 6.05 -7.44
C PRO A 233 -24.82 6.16 -8.71
N GLY A 234 -25.87 5.34 -8.81
CA GLY A 234 -26.75 5.32 -9.99
C GLY A 234 -26.22 4.54 -11.18
N ALA A 235 -25.16 3.75 -11.03
CA ALA A 235 -24.68 2.85 -12.09
C ALA A 235 -25.80 1.95 -12.63
N SER A 236 -25.83 1.75 -13.95
CA SER A 236 -26.85 0.95 -14.62
C SER A 236 -26.67 -0.56 -14.36
N SER A 237 -27.72 -1.33 -14.66
CA SER A 237 -27.65 -2.80 -14.60
C SER A 237 -26.68 -3.37 -15.63
N GLU A 238 -26.57 -2.77 -16.82
CA GLU A 238 -25.59 -3.17 -17.82
C GLU A 238 -24.17 -2.97 -17.28
N ARG A 239 -23.88 -1.80 -16.69
CA ARG A 239 -22.56 -1.51 -16.11
C ARG A 239 -22.22 -2.44 -14.95
N ALA A 240 -23.18 -2.72 -14.07
CA ALA A 240 -22.98 -3.71 -13.01
C ALA A 240 -22.71 -5.12 -13.56
N THR A 241 -23.34 -5.48 -14.68
CA THR A 241 -23.10 -6.77 -15.36
C THR A 241 -21.73 -6.79 -16.03
N GLU A 242 -21.29 -5.69 -16.63
CA GLU A 242 -19.96 -5.56 -17.21
C GLU A 242 -18.87 -5.70 -16.15
N VAL A 243 -19.03 -5.03 -15.00
CA VAL A 243 -17.99 -4.96 -13.96
C VAL A 243 -17.99 -6.19 -13.06
N TRP A 244 -19.16 -6.71 -12.70
CA TRP A 244 -19.27 -7.83 -11.74
C TRP A 244 -19.80 -9.13 -12.36
N GLY A 245 -20.35 -9.12 -13.57
CA GLY A 245 -21.10 -10.24 -14.15
C GLY A 245 -20.32 -11.55 -14.18
N ASP A 246 -19.09 -11.52 -14.67
CA ASP A 246 -18.20 -12.68 -14.74
C ASP A 246 -17.76 -13.21 -13.36
N HIS A 247 -18.03 -12.43 -12.31
CA HIS A 247 -17.71 -12.76 -10.92
C HIS A 247 -18.94 -13.21 -10.13
N VAL A 248 -20.16 -13.01 -10.65
CA VAL A 248 -21.39 -13.44 -9.97
C VAL A 248 -21.39 -14.96 -9.78
N GLY A 249 -21.57 -15.41 -8.53
CA GLY A 249 -21.55 -16.82 -8.16
C GLY A 249 -20.16 -17.39 -7.85
N LYS A 250 -19.09 -16.61 -8.05
CA LYS A 250 -17.75 -16.92 -7.53
C LYS A 250 -17.66 -16.48 -6.05
N PRO A 251 -16.64 -16.93 -5.27
CA PRO A 251 -16.55 -16.67 -3.84
C PRO A 251 -16.08 -15.24 -3.49
N PHE A 252 -16.49 -14.25 -4.29
CA PHE A 252 -16.28 -12.84 -4.00
C PHE A 252 -17.38 -12.32 -3.08
N ARG A 253 -17.01 -11.37 -2.23
CA ARG A 253 -17.98 -10.64 -1.39
C ARG A 253 -18.23 -9.27 -2.00
N TYR A 254 -19.49 -8.88 -2.03
CA TYR A 254 -19.94 -7.60 -2.56
C TYR A 254 -20.50 -6.77 -1.42
N PHE A 255 -20.29 -5.47 -1.47
CA PHE A 255 -20.81 -4.57 -0.46
C PHE A 255 -21.17 -3.21 -1.06
N LEU A 256 -22.08 -2.54 -0.38
CA LEU A 256 -22.48 -1.18 -0.66
C LEU A 256 -21.93 -0.30 0.43
N GLN A 257 -21.45 0.86 0.06
CA GLN A 257 -20.98 1.89 0.97
C GLN A 257 -21.73 3.18 0.70
N GLU A 258 -21.94 4.00 1.71
CA GLU A 258 -22.41 5.37 1.52
C GLU A 258 -21.45 6.15 0.62
N ASP A 259 -22.00 6.92 -0.32
CA ASP A 259 -21.20 7.83 -1.13
C ASP A 259 -20.62 8.94 -0.24
N ALA A 260 -19.32 9.17 -0.35
CA ALA A 260 -18.60 10.25 0.32
C ALA A 260 -18.18 11.29 -0.73
N PRO A 261 -18.98 12.34 -0.97
CA PRO A 261 -18.74 13.25 -2.11
C PRO A 261 -17.39 13.98 -2.03
N TRP A 262 -16.92 14.27 -0.82
CA TRP A 262 -15.64 14.94 -0.57
C TRP A 262 -14.43 14.09 -0.97
N LEU A 263 -14.55 12.77 -1.03
CA LEU A 263 -13.50 11.88 -1.54
C LEU A 263 -13.14 12.20 -3.00
N ARG A 264 -14.08 12.75 -3.78
CA ARG A 264 -13.85 13.19 -5.16
C ARG A 264 -13.25 14.59 -5.26
N LYS A 265 -12.99 15.24 -4.13
CA LYS A 265 -12.39 16.57 -4.07
C LYS A 265 -11.05 16.56 -3.33
N LEU A 266 -10.90 15.62 -2.40
CA LEU A 266 -9.75 15.56 -1.52
C LEU A 266 -9.53 14.13 -1.03
N GLU A 267 -8.35 13.60 -1.33
CA GLU A 267 -7.80 12.44 -0.66
C GLU A 267 -6.38 12.77 -0.22
N TYR A 268 -6.10 12.55 1.06
CA TYR A 268 -4.77 12.61 1.66
C TYR A 268 -4.20 11.21 1.71
N ARG A 269 -3.05 11.02 1.07
CA ARG A 269 -2.26 9.79 1.10
C ARG A 269 -1.15 9.97 2.12
N VAL A 270 -1.36 9.40 3.30
CA VAL A 270 -0.45 9.55 4.45
C VAL A 270 0.40 8.30 4.59
N TYR A 271 1.71 8.46 4.52
CA TYR A 271 2.66 7.35 4.65
C TYR A 271 3.13 7.23 6.10
N VAL A 272 3.08 6.02 6.65
CA VAL A 272 3.38 5.71 8.05
C VAL A 272 4.38 4.57 8.12
N SER A 273 5.38 4.70 9.00
CA SER A 273 6.32 3.63 9.35
C SER A 273 6.59 3.67 10.85
N GLY A 274 6.52 2.52 11.50
CA GLY A 274 6.47 2.41 12.96
C GLY A 274 5.28 3.20 13.51
N MET A 275 5.54 4.16 14.39
CA MET A 275 4.54 5.10 14.91
C MET A 275 4.92 6.53 14.53
N ARG A 276 5.23 6.74 13.24
CA ARG A 276 5.63 8.05 12.69
C ARG A 276 4.99 8.28 11.33
N VAL A 277 4.45 9.49 11.14
CA VAL A 277 4.05 9.99 9.82
C VAL A 277 5.31 10.43 9.06
N LEU A 278 5.49 9.88 7.87
CA LEU A 278 6.63 10.18 7.00
C LEU A 278 6.32 11.30 6.00
N GLY A 279 5.05 11.49 5.68
CA GLY A 279 4.57 12.66 4.96
C GLY A 279 3.22 12.41 4.29
N VAL A 280 2.72 13.46 3.65
CA VAL A 280 1.37 13.51 3.12
C VAL A 280 1.41 13.95 1.66
N VAL A 281 0.70 13.21 0.81
CA VAL A 281 0.43 13.64 -0.57
C VAL A 281 -1.07 13.91 -0.69
N LYS A 282 -1.42 15.11 -1.11
CA LYS A 282 -2.77 15.44 -1.51
C LYS A 282 -2.98 14.95 -2.93
N THR A 283 -4.05 14.20 -3.16
CA THR A 283 -4.49 13.79 -4.49
C THR A 283 -5.85 14.38 -4.81
N VAL A 284 -5.98 14.95 -6.02
CA VAL A 284 -7.20 15.57 -6.55
C VAL A 284 -7.49 14.95 -7.90
N PRO A 285 -8.73 14.52 -8.19
CA PRO A 285 -9.04 13.98 -9.49
C PRO A 285 -9.09 15.10 -10.57
N GLN A 286 -8.48 14.85 -11.74
CA GLN A 286 -8.31 15.83 -12.83
C GLN A 286 -9.62 16.20 -13.53
N SER A 287 -10.59 15.28 -13.63
CA SER A 287 -11.88 15.58 -14.29
C SER A 287 -12.94 16.06 -13.30
N LYS A 288 -13.33 17.34 -13.43
CA LYS A 288 -14.47 17.94 -12.71
C LYS A 288 -15.83 17.43 -13.25
N GLU A 289 -15.83 16.77 -14.41
CA GLU A 289 -17.03 16.32 -15.12
C GLU A 289 -16.88 14.84 -15.49
N ASP A 290 -17.85 14.02 -15.07
CA ASP A 290 -17.97 12.57 -15.34
C ASP A 290 -16.89 11.63 -14.76
N VAL A 291 -16.97 11.45 -13.43
CA VAL A 291 -16.42 10.28 -12.70
C VAL A 291 -17.18 8.97 -13.07
N SER A 292 -18.06 8.99 -14.07
CA SER A 292 -18.90 7.86 -14.46
C SER A 292 -18.11 6.74 -15.19
N GLU A 293 -16.92 7.04 -15.73
CA GLU A 293 -16.16 6.10 -16.56
C GLU A 293 -14.70 5.93 -16.09
N ALA A 294 -14.49 5.30 -14.92
CA ALA A 294 -13.36 4.42 -14.56
C ALA A 294 -11.88 4.81 -14.83
N LYS A 295 -11.58 5.98 -15.39
CA LYS A 295 -10.25 6.54 -15.66
C LYS A 295 -10.24 7.97 -15.13
N CYS A 296 -10.14 8.08 -13.81
CA CYS A 296 -9.86 9.36 -13.22
C CYS A 296 -8.34 9.51 -13.16
N ASP A 297 -7.79 10.36 -14.02
CA ASP A 297 -6.41 10.80 -13.86
C ASP A 297 -6.35 11.65 -12.58
N TRP A 298 -5.31 11.47 -11.77
CA TRP A 298 -5.17 12.15 -10.48
C TRP A 298 -4.04 13.15 -10.56
N ASP A 299 -4.33 14.41 -10.25
CA ASP A 299 -3.34 15.38 -9.83
C ASP A 299 -2.86 15.06 -8.42
N PHE A 300 -1.60 15.35 -8.15
CA PHE A 300 -1.02 15.11 -6.84
C PHE A 300 -0.03 16.21 -6.47
N VAL A 301 -0.07 16.61 -5.20
CA VAL A 301 0.77 17.67 -4.64
C VAL A 301 1.24 17.21 -3.27
N TRP A 302 2.54 17.29 -3.02
CA TRP A 302 3.09 17.06 -1.69
C TRP A 302 2.66 18.19 -0.77
N ILE A 303 2.19 17.85 0.42
CA ILE A 303 1.85 18.82 1.46
C ILE A 303 2.52 18.41 2.77
N PRO A 304 2.91 19.38 3.63
CA PRO A 304 3.61 19.07 4.86
C PRO A 304 2.74 18.32 5.88
N HIS A 305 1.43 18.61 5.91
CA HIS A 305 0.46 18.01 6.84
C HIS A 305 -0.97 18.20 6.29
N MET A 306 -1.93 17.47 6.86
CA MET A 306 -3.36 17.68 6.56
C MET A 306 -3.86 18.92 7.32
N LEU A 307 -4.82 19.66 6.76
CA LEU A 307 -5.50 20.77 7.44
C LEU A 307 -6.38 20.22 8.57
N SER A 308 -6.46 20.90 9.72
CA SER A 308 -7.41 20.58 10.80
C SER A 308 -8.86 20.58 10.33
N LEU A 309 -9.73 19.91 11.09
CA LEU A 309 -11.16 19.85 10.80
C LEU A 309 -11.81 21.24 10.82
N ASP A 310 -11.36 22.15 11.69
CA ASP A 310 -11.84 23.53 11.74
C ASP A 310 -11.50 24.27 10.44
N HIS A 311 -10.24 24.23 9.98
CA HIS A 311 -9.85 24.82 8.69
C HIS A 311 -10.58 24.16 7.50
N LEU A 312 -10.75 22.84 7.51
CA LEU A 312 -11.53 22.14 6.48
C LEU A 312 -12.99 22.58 6.47
N GLN A 313 -13.60 22.73 7.65
CA GLN A 313 -14.97 23.20 7.80
C GLN A 313 -15.13 24.62 7.25
N GLU A 314 -14.17 25.52 7.50
CA GLU A 314 -14.14 26.88 6.92
C GLU A 314 -14.05 26.85 5.39
N HIS A 315 -13.14 26.02 4.86
CA HIS A 315 -13.01 25.79 3.41
C HIS A 315 -14.29 25.22 2.78
N MET A 316 -15.07 24.44 3.53
CA MET A 316 -16.34 23.85 3.08
C MET A 316 -17.53 24.82 3.16
N GLN A 317 -17.52 25.74 4.14
CA GLN A 317 -18.63 26.68 4.39
C GLN A 317 -18.48 28.02 3.65
N GLY A 318 -17.26 28.41 3.25
CA GLY A 318 -16.98 29.73 2.69
C GLY A 318 -16.81 29.79 1.18
N ASN A 319 -17.06 30.97 0.60
CA ASN A 319 -16.45 31.43 -0.67
C ASN A 319 -14.93 31.55 -0.48
N HIS A 320 -14.24 30.45 -0.17
CA HIS A 320 -12.81 30.46 0.04
C HIS A 320 -12.15 30.97 -1.26
N PRO A 321 -11.28 32.00 -1.20
CA PRO A 321 -10.74 32.65 -2.39
C PRO A 321 -9.93 31.72 -3.28
N ASP A 322 -9.58 30.54 -2.77
CA ASP A 322 -8.85 29.49 -3.47
C ASP A 322 -9.64 28.16 -3.44
N HIS A 323 -10.73 28.14 -4.18
CA HIS A 323 -11.61 26.98 -4.32
C HIS A 323 -10.92 25.82 -5.06
N ASP A 324 -9.85 26.11 -5.80
CA ASP A 324 -9.04 25.15 -6.56
C ASP A 324 -7.94 24.48 -5.70
N ASN A 325 -7.53 25.08 -4.57
CA ASN A 325 -6.58 24.48 -3.62
C ASN A 325 -7.20 23.87 -2.36
N PHE A 326 -8.49 23.52 -2.35
CA PHE A 326 -9.17 22.87 -1.22
C PHE A 326 -8.32 21.77 -0.55
N GLY A 327 -8.07 21.87 0.75
CA GLY A 327 -7.25 20.89 1.48
C GLY A 327 -5.73 21.06 1.35
N SER A 328 -5.23 22.16 0.78
CA SER A 328 -3.81 22.53 0.77
C SER A 328 -3.55 23.81 1.56
N HIS A 329 -2.40 23.89 2.20
CA HIS A 329 -2.02 25.03 3.03
C HIS A 329 -1.14 26.02 2.24
N ASN A 330 -1.62 27.25 2.05
CA ASN A 330 -0.83 28.37 1.48
C ASN A 330 -0.78 29.58 2.44
N GLY A 331 -1.11 29.42 3.71
CA GLY A 331 -1.26 30.52 4.67
C GLY A 331 -1.25 30.05 6.12
N GLY A 332 -1.78 30.87 7.03
CA GLY A 332 -1.90 30.55 8.46
C GLY A 332 -0.75 31.05 9.33
N THR A 333 -1.08 31.31 10.59
CA THR A 333 -0.13 31.59 11.67
C THR A 333 0.70 30.33 12.00
N PRO A 334 1.89 30.48 12.61
CA PRO A 334 2.63 29.32 13.15
C PRO A 334 1.77 28.44 14.07
N GLU A 335 0.92 29.04 14.90
CA GLU A 335 0.07 28.35 15.87
C GLU A 335 -1.01 27.49 15.18
N GLU A 336 -1.63 28.02 14.12
CA GLU A 336 -2.58 27.30 13.27
C GLU A 336 -1.93 26.10 12.59
N ARG A 337 -0.71 26.28 12.06
CA ARG A 337 0.08 25.18 11.46
C ARG A 337 0.44 24.10 12.47
N ASP A 338 0.85 24.50 13.67
CA ASP A 338 1.15 23.55 14.75
C ASP A 338 -0.09 22.76 15.15
N GLN A 339 -1.26 23.42 15.20
CA GLN A 339 -2.52 22.75 15.49
C GLN A 339 -2.90 21.74 14.39
N ASP A 340 -2.79 22.12 13.12
CA ASP A 340 -3.04 21.24 11.97
C ASP A 340 -2.15 19.98 12.01
N VAL A 341 -0.85 20.16 12.27
CA VAL A 341 0.09 19.03 12.43
C VAL A 341 -0.32 18.14 13.59
N ARG A 342 -0.57 18.70 14.78
CA ARG A 342 -0.93 17.91 15.97
C ARG A 342 -2.20 17.11 15.75
N GLU A 343 -3.25 17.74 15.23
CA GLU A 343 -4.54 17.08 15.02
C GLU A 343 -4.44 15.97 13.95
N SER A 344 -3.81 16.29 12.83
CA SER A 344 -3.67 15.36 11.70
C SER A 344 -2.81 14.14 12.05
N GLU A 345 -1.65 14.35 12.67
CA GLU A 345 -0.79 13.24 13.08
C GLU A 345 -1.45 12.42 14.20
N LEU A 346 -2.12 13.05 15.16
CA LEU A 346 -2.81 12.34 16.23
C LEU A 346 -3.92 11.43 15.68
N PHE A 347 -4.71 11.91 14.71
CA PHE A 347 -5.73 11.09 14.04
C PHE A 347 -5.11 9.87 13.35
N VAL A 348 -4.07 10.09 12.53
CA VAL A 348 -3.38 9.03 11.78
C VAL A 348 -2.77 8.01 12.73
N LEU A 349 -1.98 8.46 13.71
CA LEU A 349 -1.20 7.58 14.57
C LEU A 349 -2.07 6.80 15.56
N ARG A 350 -3.15 7.39 16.10
CA ARG A 350 -4.14 6.63 16.88
C ARG A 350 -4.82 5.56 16.04
N THR A 351 -5.20 5.91 14.81
CA THR A 351 -5.80 4.94 13.88
C THR A 351 -4.83 3.82 13.56
N HIS A 352 -3.56 4.14 13.31
CA HIS A 352 -2.52 3.17 13.00
C HIS A 352 -2.22 2.26 14.21
N GLN A 353 -2.01 2.84 15.40
CA GLN A 353 -1.72 2.11 16.62
C GLN A 353 -2.84 1.12 16.96
N GLU A 354 -4.10 1.57 16.87
CA GLU A 354 -5.24 0.70 17.16
C GLU A 354 -5.44 -0.37 16.08
N LEU A 355 -5.27 -0.05 14.80
CA LEU A 355 -5.32 -1.03 13.73
C LEU A 355 -4.23 -2.10 13.92
N VAL A 356 -3.01 -1.68 14.30
CA VAL A 356 -1.91 -2.57 14.63
C VAL A 356 -2.29 -3.51 15.78
N ARG A 357 -2.87 -2.98 16.87
CA ARG A 357 -3.34 -3.77 18.01
C ARG A 357 -4.39 -4.82 17.58
N MET A 358 -5.46 -4.39 16.92
CA MET A 358 -6.56 -5.26 16.50
C MET A 358 -6.12 -6.34 15.51
N VAL A 359 -5.22 -6.01 14.57
CA VAL A 359 -4.71 -7.00 13.61
C VAL A 359 -3.82 -8.01 14.32
N ARG A 360 -2.94 -7.58 15.22
CA ARG A 360 -2.07 -8.49 16.00
C ARG A 360 -2.89 -9.49 16.81
N GLU A 361 -3.97 -9.05 17.44
CA GLU A 361 -4.88 -9.90 18.22
C GLU A 361 -5.58 -10.99 17.38
N GLU A 362 -5.76 -10.77 16.07
CA GLU A 362 -6.33 -11.77 15.15
C GLU A 362 -5.31 -12.78 14.62
N LEU A 363 -4.01 -12.51 14.77
CA LEU A 363 -2.96 -13.36 14.22
C LEU A 363 -2.64 -14.54 15.15
N PRO A 364 -2.29 -15.70 14.58
CA PRO A 364 -1.72 -16.78 15.37
C PRO A 364 -0.46 -16.32 16.11
N PRO A 365 -0.20 -16.83 17.33
CA PRO A 365 1.03 -16.54 18.05
C PRO A 365 2.28 -16.79 17.19
N ASN A 366 3.30 -15.94 17.33
CA ASN A 366 4.57 -15.99 16.58
C ASN A 366 4.44 -15.80 15.05
N SER A 367 3.27 -15.36 14.55
CA SER A 367 3.15 -14.97 13.15
C SER A 367 3.96 -13.71 12.88
N ALA A 368 4.74 -13.70 11.80
CA ALA A 368 5.38 -12.48 11.35
C ALA A 368 4.34 -11.36 11.15
N PHE A 369 4.67 -10.15 11.60
CA PHE A 369 3.77 -9.02 11.62
C PHE A 369 4.45 -7.80 10.99
N THR A 370 3.91 -7.36 9.85
CA THR A 370 4.58 -6.40 8.95
C THR A 370 3.79 -5.12 8.69
N LEU A 371 2.60 -4.99 9.28
CA LEU A 371 1.78 -3.78 9.14
C LEU A 371 2.48 -2.53 9.72
N PRO A 372 3.19 -2.58 10.87
CA PRO A 372 3.91 -1.41 11.38
C PRO A 372 5.11 -1.04 10.52
N ALA A 373 5.56 -1.90 9.61
CA ALA A 373 6.76 -1.63 8.84
C ALA A 373 6.58 -0.45 7.91
N PHE A 374 5.49 -0.48 7.15
CA PHE A 374 5.15 0.53 6.18
C PHE A 374 3.70 0.38 5.77
N ALA A 375 2.95 1.48 5.85
CA ALA A 375 1.59 1.55 5.37
C ALA A 375 1.29 2.94 4.80
N ARG A 376 0.39 3.00 3.83
CA ARG A 376 -0.28 4.22 3.36
C ARG A 376 -1.72 4.21 3.85
N TYR A 377 -2.17 5.33 4.37
CA TYR A 377 -3.55 5.60 4.73
C TYR A 377 -4.14 6.59 3.73
N ASP A 378 -5.22 6.20 3.08
CA ASP A 378 -5.99 7.10 2.22
C ASP A 378 -7.10 7.69 3.06
N ILE A 379 -6.97 8.98 3.35
CA ILE A 379 -7.81 9.72 4.28
C ILE A 379 -8.59 10.76 3.50
N SER A 380 -9.87 10.85 3.76
CA SER A 380 -10.70 11.92 3.22
C SER A 380 -11.57 12.49 4.33
N VAL A 381 -12.43 13.41 3.94
CA VAL A 381 -13.31 14.15 4.82
C VAL A 381 -14.73 13.63 4.64
N PHE A 382 -15.43 13.42 5.75
CA PHE A 382 -16.82 13.04 5.78
C PHE A 382 -17.62 14.07 6.57
N ASP A 383 -18.70 14.56 5.96
CA ASP A 383 -19.63 15.50 6.56
C ASP A 383 -20.92 14.76 6.89
N ALA A 384 -21.18 14.59 8.18
CA ALA A 384 -22.41 14.03 8.69
C ALA A 384 -23.08 15.06 9.60
N ASN A 385 -24.30 15.48 9.24
CA ASN A 385 -25.09 16.44 10.01
C ASN A 385 -24.36 17.78 10.26
N ASN A 386 -23.66 18.32 9.25
CA ASN A 386 -22.83 19.53 9.33
C ASN A 386 -21.65 19.42 10.31
N THR A 387 -21.18 18.20 10.57
CA THR A 387 -19.97 17.94 11.35
C THR A 387 -18.96 17.29 10.44
N VAL A 388 -17.87 18.01 10.19
CA VAL A 388 -16.73 17.55 9.39
C VAL A 388 -15.83 16.65 10.24
N SER A 389 -15.45 15.51 9.67
CA SER A 389 -14.57 14.53 10.32
C SER A 389 -13.65 13.87 9.30
N TYR A 390 -12.48 13.42 9.75
CA TYR A 390 -11.63 12.56 8.93
C TYR A 390 -12.16 11.14 8.91
N PHE A 391 -11.99 10.46 7.78
CA PHE A 391 -12.15 9.01 7.72
C PHE A 391 -11.10 8.38 6.82
N VAL A 392 -10.66 7.17 7.21
CA VAL A 392 -9.79 6.34 6.38
C VAL A 392 -10.64 5.57 5.36
N ASN A 393 -10.46 5.87 4.08
CA ASN A 393 -11.07 5.18 2.95
C ASN A 393 -10.38 3.82 2.67
N GLU A 394 -9.05 3.81 2.69
CA GLU A 394 -8.23 2.65 2.34
C GLU A 394 -6.92 2.62 3.14
N VAL A 395 -6.39 1.41 3.35
CA VAL A 395 -5.07 1.20 3.96
C VAL A 395 -4.31 0.23 3.07
N GLU A 396 -3.18 0.69 2.54
CA GLU A 396 -2.25 -0.12 1.74
C GLU A 396 -1.01 -0.42 2.56
N TRP A 397 -0.71 -1.69 2.80
CA TRP A 397 0.48 -2.13 3.56
C TRP A 397 1.35 -3.11 2.77
N SER A 398 1.05 -3.29 1.49
CA SER A 398 1.75 -4.20 0.59
C SER A 398 2.80 -3.44 -0.23
N PRO A 399 3.63 -4.11 -1.05
CA PRO A 399 4.51 -3.46 -2.02
C PRO A 399 3.84 -2.49 -3.01
N ARG A 400 2.50 -2.36 -2.99
CA ARG A 400 1.68 -1.47 -3.84
C ARG A 400 1.23 -0.19 -3.13
N THR A 401 2.03 0.31 -2.20
CA THR A 401 1.72 1.52 -1.46
C THR A 401 1.65 2.79 -2.32
N ALA A 402 1.81 2.74 -3.65
CA ALA A 402 1.74 3.91 -4.55
C ALA A 402 2.68 5.04 -4.11
N LEU A 403 3.89 4.68 -3.71
CA LEU A 403 5.02 5.55 -3.38
C LEU A 403 5.38 6.54 -4.50
N TRP A 404 5.04 6.23 -5.75
CA TRP A 404 5.28 7.12 -6.89
C TRP A 404 4.59 8.49 -6.75
N TYR A 405 3.47 8.58 -6.02
CA TYR A 405 2.83 9.86 -5.69
C TYR A 405 3.77 10.75 -4.88
N TYR A 406 4.44 10.16 -3.90
CA TYR A 406 5.32 10.88 -2.99
C TYR A 406 6.60 11.31 -3.68
N GLU A 407 7.23 10.39 -4.42
CA GLU A 407 8.49 10.68 -5.08
C GLU A 407 8.36 11.78 -6.13
N ARG A 408 7.34 11.71 -6.99
CA ARG A 408 7.12 12.73 -8.03
C ARG A 408 6.81 14.09 -7.43
N ALA A 409 6.31 14.12 -6.20
CA ALA A 409 5.97 15.35 -5.50
C ALA A 409 7.17 15.93 -4.71
N ASN A 410 8.05 15.09 -4.14
CA ASN A 410 9.28 15.53 -3.48
C ASN A 410 10.35 14.40 -3.38
N ILE A 411 11.42 14.52 -4.16
CA ILE A 411 12.49 13.51 -4.23
C ILE A 411 13.37 13.45 -2.96
N ASP A 412 13.60 14.58 -2.30
CA ASP A 412 14.45 14.64 -1.11
C ASP A 412 13.76 13.96 0.08
N GLU A 413 12.47 14.25 0.26
CA GLU A 413 11.65 13.59 1.27
C GLU A 413 11.47 12.09 1.00
N PHE A 414 11.50 11.67 -0.27
CA PHE A 414 11.44 10.25 -0.62
C PHE A 414 12.65 9.45 -0.10
N LEU A 415 13.82 10.10 0.05
CA LEU A 415 14.97 9.47 0.72
C LEU A 415 14.69 9.22 2.21
N ALA A 416 14.01 10.15 2.88
CA ALA A 416 13.60 9.97 4.28
C ALA A 416 12.61 8.80 4.44
N ILE A 417 11.71 8.60 3.47
CA ILE A 417 10.86 7.40 3.40
C ILE A 417 11.71 6.14 3.27
N THR A 418 12.70 6.14 2.39
CA THR A 418 13.58 4.97 2.18
C THR A 418 14.33 4.62 3.46
N ASP A 419 14.82 5.63 4.18
CA ASP A 419 15.52 5.44 5.46
C ASP A 419 14.60 4.88 6.56
N ALA A 420 13.38 5.42 6.69
CA ALA A 420 12.40 4.94 7.66
C ALA A 420 11.93 3.52 7.35
N PHE A 421 11.67 3.23 6.07
CA PHE A 421 11.35 1.91 5.59
C PHE A 421 12.45 0.91 5.93
N ALA A 422 13.70 1.23 5.61
CA ALA A 422 14.85 0.38 5.90
C ALA A 422 15.03 0.14 7.41
N ALA A 423 14.84 1.16 8.24
CA ALA A 423 14.85 1.03 9.70
C ALA A 423 13.82 0.03 10.20
N SER A 424 12.57 0.14 9.72
CA SER A 424 11.50 -0.77 10.11
C SER A 424 11.72 -2.20 9.61
N ILE A 425 12.21 -2.38 8.37
CA ILE A 425 12.61 -3.72 7.88
C ILE A 425 13.74 -4.27 8.73
N TRP A 426 14.71 -3.44 9.11
CA TRP A 426 15.82 -3.84 9.95
C TRP A 426 15.34 -4.34 11.30
N ASP A 427 14.52 -3.58 12.01
CA ASP A 427 13.97 -3.99 13.32
C ASP A 427 13.16 -5.30 13.21
N MET A 428 12.40 -5.46 12.13
CA MET A 428 11.66 -6.71 11.88
C MET A 428 12.55 -7.91 11.54
N CYS A 429 13.71 -7.71 10.92
CA CYS A 429 14.53 -8.80 10.38
C CYS A 429 15.76 -9.13 11.22
N ALA A 430 16.30 -8.14 11.94
CA ALA A 430 17.57 -8.24 12.66
C ALA A 430 17.46 -8.88 14.05
N GLY A 431 16.23 -9.07 14.55
CA GLY A 431 15.95 -9.65 15.87
C GLY A 431 15.46 -11.10 15.86
N THR A 432 15.45 -11.72 17.04
CA THR A 432 14.73 -12.99 17.28
C THR A 432 13.22 -12.73 17.20
N PRO A 433 12.36 -13.77 17.08
CA PRO A 433 10.92 -13.59 17.17
C PRO A 433 10.49 -12.79 18.41
N GLU A 434 11.13 -13.00 19.55
CA GLU A 434 10.89 -12.27 20.80
C GLU A 434 11.22 -10.78 20.65
N SER A 435 12.37 -10.42 20.06
CA SER A 435 12.72 -9.02 19.81
C SER A 435 11.75 -8.33 18.85
N ARG A 436 11.15 -9.07 17.90
CA ARG A 436 10.12 -8.52 17.01
C ARG A 436 8.84 -8.22 17.77
N GLU A 437 8.42 -9.11 18.66
CA GLU A 437 7.25 -8.87 19.53
C GLU A 437 7.51 -7.68 20.47
N GLU A 438 8.69 -7.61 21.08
CA GLU A 438 9.10 -6.47 21.93
C GLU A 438 9.10 -5.14 21.16
N TRP A 439 9.54 -5.14 19.89
CA TRP A 439 9.46 -3.97 19.03
C TRP A 439 8.01 -3.53 18.83
N VAL A 440 7.11 -4.46 18.48
CA VAL A 440 5.68 -4.15 18.30
C VAL A 440 5.05 -3.68 19.62
N ASP A 441 5.37 -4.31 20.75
CA ASP A 441 4.94 -3.88 22.08
C ASP A 441 5.41 -2.46 22.39
N SER A 442 6.66 -2.13 22.06
CA SER A 442 7.20 -0.80 22.27
C SER A 442 6.43 0.25 21.47
N LEU A 443 6.05 -0.04 20.22
CA LEU A 443 5.23 0.83 19.38
C LEU A 443 3.81 1.02 19.96
N LEU A 444 3.21 -0.05 20.48
CA LEU A 444 1.89 -0.01 21.11
C LEU A 444 1.89 0.68 22.48
N SER A 445 3.04 0.75 23.16
CA SER A 445 3.17 1.39 24.47
C SER A 445 3.26 2.93 24.42
N ILE A 446 3.44 3.49 23.22
CA ILE A 446 3.63 4.93 23.06
C ILE A 446 2.33 5.67 23.37
N ASP A 447 2.33 6.53 24.39
CA ASP A 447 1.22 7.44 24.66
C ASP A 447 1.20 8.56 23.63
N MET A 448 0.32 8.44 22.63
CA MET A 448 0.15 9.44 21.58
C MET A 448 -0.22 10.82 22.13
N ASN A 449 -0.91 10.91 23.28
CA ASN A 449 -1.26 12.21 23.87
C ASN A 449 -0.04 12.92 24.43
N SER A 450 0.92 12.19 24.99
CA SER A 450 2.14 12.76 25.57
C SER A 450 3.05 13.41 24.52
N ARG A 451 2.92 13.01 23.24
CA ARG A 451 3.71 13.59 22.14
C ARG A 451 3.31 15.00 21.75
N TYR A 452 2.08 15.40 22.08
CA TYR A 452 1.49 16.67 21.61
C TYR A 452 0.95 17.56 22.75
N LYS A 453 1.26 17.21 24.02
CA LYS A 453 1.14 18.10 25.18
C LYS A 453 2.39 18.96 25.29
#